data_AF-A0A353V5U5-F1
#
_entry.id   AF-A0A353V5U5-F1
#
_cell.length_a   1.000
_cell.length_b   1.000
_cell.length_c   1.000
_cell.angle_alpha   90.00
_cell.angle_beta   90.00
_cell.angle_gamma   90.00
#
_symmetry.space_group_name_H-M   'P 1'
#
loop_
_entity.id
_entity.type
_entity.pdbx_description
1 polymer ?
#
loop_
_entity_poly.entity_id
_entity_poly.type
_entity_poly.pdbx_seq_one_letter_code
_entity_poly.pdbx_strand_id
1 'polypeptide(L)'
;MLRIANCSGFYGDRLAAAREMVEGGPIDVLTGDYLAELTMAILWRARQKRPEAGYATTFLTQMEQVLGRCLERGIRVVVNAGGLNPKGCAEALAAVAQRLGLAPRVAYVTGDDVLDRLEAWQAQGHALAHLDRGIPLAQL
;
A
#
# COMPACT_ATOMS: atom_id res chain seq x y z
N MET A 1 -8.38 -21.82 13.98
CA MET A 1 -8.86 -21.36 12.67
C MET A 1 -8.50 -19.88 12.54
N LEU A 2 -7.84 -19.48 11.45
CA LEU A 2 -7.45 -18.09 11.17
C LEU A 2 -8.51 -17.42 10.28
N ARG A 3 -8.94 -16.20 10.62
CA ARG A 3 -9.96 -15.42 9.91
C ARG A 3 -9.34 -14.16 9.31
N ILE A 4 -9.36 -14.07 7.99
CA ILE A 4 -8.79 -12.96 7.22
C ILE A 4 -9.95 -12.22 6.55
N ALA A 5 -10.14 -10.96 6.90
CA ALA A 5 -11.13 -10.08 6.28
C ALA A 5 -10.45 -9.08 5.35
N ASN A 6 -11.15 -8.65 4.31
CA ASN A 6 -10.67 -7.64 3.36
C ASN A 6 -11.59 -6.42 3.38
N CYS A 7 -11.03 -5.21 3.45
CA CYS A 7 -11.78 -3.95 3.46
C CYS A 7 -11.62 -3.08 2.21
N SER A 8 -10.87 -3.51 1.20
CA SER A 8 -10.61 -2.71 -0.01
C SER A 8 -10.21 -3.59 -1.20
N GLY A 9 -10.77 -3.30 -2.37
CA GLY A 9 -10.33 -3.85 -3.65
C GLY A 9 -9.54 -2.87 -4.53
N PHE A 10 -9.55 -1.56 -4.22
CA PHE A 10 -8.84 -0.53 -4.98
C PHE A 10 -8.70 0.79 -4.19
N TYR A 11 -7.86 1.71 -4.67
CA TYR A 11 -7.72 3.03 -4.04
C TYR A 11 -8.97 3.89 -4.27
N GLY A 12 -9.64 4.25 -3.17
CA GLY A 12 -10.91 5.00 -3.19
C GLY A 12 -12.15 4.13 -2.98
N ASP A 13 -11.98 2.85 -2.64
CA ASP A 13 -13.07 1.98 -2.20
C ASP A 13 -13.74 2.50 -0.91
N ARG A 14 -14.77 1.78 -0.45
CA ARG A 14 -15.67 2.17 0.64
C ARG A 14 -14.93 2.34 1.97
N LEU A 15 -14.75 3.60 2.38
CA LEU A 15 -14.06 3.96 3.64
C LEU A 15 -14.60 3.22 4.87
N ALA A 16 -15.92 3.04 4.97
CA ALA A 16 -16.56 2.39 6.12
C ALA A 16 -16.24 0.89 6.26
N ALA A 17 -15.75 0.22 5.19
CA ALA A 17 -15.55 -1.22 5.18
C ALA A 17 -14.54 -1.69 6.26
N ALA A 18 -13.48 -0.91 6.52
CA ALA A 18 -12.52 -1.26 7.56
C ALA A 18 -13.19 -1.35 8.95
N ARG A 19 -14.04 -0.37 9.27
CA ARG A 19 -14.79 -0.34 10.54
C ARG A 19 -15.77 -1.51 10.62
N GLU A 20 -16.53 -1.74 9.56
CA GLU A 20 -17.49 -2.86 9.49
C GLU A 20 -16.81 -4.22 9.68
N MET A 21 -15.64 -4.45 9.07
CA MET A 21 -14.90 -5.70 9.24
C MET A 21 -14.35 -5.85 10.66
N VAL A 22 -13.81 -4.79 11.25
CA VAL A 22 -13.21 -4.82 12.60
C VAL A 22 -14.28 -4.95 13.69
N GLU A 23 -15.44 -4.33 13.51
CA GLU A 23 -16.51 -4.31 14.52
C GLU A 23 -17.51 -5.47 14.35
N GLY A 24 -17.80 -5.88 13.11
CA GLY A 24 -18.90 -6.77 12.77
C GLY A 24 -18.68 -8.26 13.03
N GLY A 25 -17.45 -8.71 13.29
CA GLY A 25 -17.20 -10.12 13.59
C GLY A 25 -15.78 -10.38 14.09
N PRO A 26 -15.52 -11.59 14.62
CA PRO A 26 -14.16 -11.96 14.98
C PRO A 26 -13.32 -12.10 13.71
N ILE A 27 -12.26 -11.30 13.60
CA ILE A 27 -11.23 -11.42 12.57
C ILE A 27 -9.86 -11.42 13.25
N ASP A 28 -8.90 -12.10 12.65
CA ASP A 28 -7.51 -12.12 13.14
C ASP A 28 -6.62 -11.19 12.31
N VAL A 29 -6.95 -11.01 11.03
CA VAL A 29 -6.24 -10.16 10.09
C VAL A 29 -7.23 -9.31 9.30
N LEU A 30 -6.96 -8.02 9.23
CA LEU A 30 -7.57 -7.09 8.29
C LEU A 30 -6.61 -6.86 7.13
N THR A 31 -7.06 -7.16 5.92
CA THR A 31 -6.33 -6.87 4.68
C THR A 31 -7.04 -5.80 3.88
N GLY A 32 -6.34 -5.23 2.92
CA GLY A 32 -6.90 -4.29 1.97
C GLY A 32 -5.99 -4.22 0.75
N ASP A 33 -6.60 -4.31 -0.42
CA ASP A 33 -5.94 -4.08 -1.69
C ASP A 33 -6.26 -2.66 -2.17
N TYR A 34 -5.21 -1.87 -2.39
CA TYR A 34 -5.31 -0.49 -2.85
C TYR A 34 -4.72 -0.33 -4.25
N LEU A 35 -3.99 -1.32 -4.75
CA LEU A 35 -3.22 -1.17 -5.98
C LEU A 35 -4.02 -1.69 -7.17
N ALA A 36 -4.26 -0.80 -8.11
CA ALA A 36 -4.79 -1.08 -9.43
C ALA A 36 -3.95 -0.30 -10.46
N GLU A 37 -4.06 -0.65 -11.74
CA GLU A 37 -3.30 0.01 -12.82
C GLU A 37 -3.44 1.55 -12.77
N LEU A 38 -4.68 2.04 -12.69
CA LEU A 38 -4.95 3.48 -12.56
C LEU A 38 -4.39 4.06 -11.25
N THR A 39 -4.46 3.31 -10.14
CA THR A 39 -3.88 3.75 -8.86
C THR A 39 -2.39 4.01 -9.01
N MET A 40 -1.65 3.10 -9.65
CA MET A 40 -0.20 3.25 -9.83
C MET A 40 0.16 4.53 -10.56
N ALA A 41 -0.59 4.88 -11.62
CA ALA A 41 -0.41 6.15 -12.33
C ALA A 41 -0.72 7.38 -11.44
N ILE A 42 -1.76 7.32 -10.61
CA ILE A 42 -2.12 8.38 -9.66
C ILE A 42 -1.01 8.57 -8.61
N LEU A 43 -0.55 7.49 -8.00
CA LEU A 43 0.51 7.52 -6.99
C LEU A 43 1.83 8.03 -7.57
N TRP A 44 2.15 7.64 -8.82
CA TRP A 44 3.33 8.12 -9.52
C TRP A 44 3.27 9.63 -9.74
N ARG A 45 2.15 10.15 -10.25
CA ARG A 45 1.95 11.59 -10.43
C ARG A 45 2.00 12.36 -9.10
N ALA A 46 1.49 11.77 -8.02
CA ALA A 46 1.59 12.37 -6.70
C ALA A 46 3.04 12.46 -6.21
N ARG A 47 3.82 11.37 -6.35
CA ARG A 47 5.23 11.30 -5.97
C ARG A 47 6.10 12.27 -6.79
N GLN A 48 5.80 12.44 -8.08
CA GLN A 48 6.49 13.43 -8.94
C GLN A 48 6.29 14.88 -8.48
N LYS A 49 5.14 15.20 -7.89
CA LYS A 49 4.86 16.54 -7.34
C LYS A 49 5.46 16.74 -5.95
N ARG A 50 5.45 15.68 -5.14
CA ARG A 50 5.85 15.65 -3.73
C ARG A 50 6.55 14.33 -3.43
N PRO A 51 7.89 14.32 -3.27
CA PRO A 51 8.66 13.09 -3.08
C PRO A 51 8.20 12.20 -1.93
N GLU A 52 7.60 12.80 -0.90
CA GLU A 52 7.05 12.11 0.27
C GLU A 52 5.71 11.42 0.03
N ALA A 53 5.02 11.71 -1.08
CA ALA A 53 3.77 11.07 -1.45
C ALA A 53 3.99 9.68 -2.10
N GLY A 54 2.97 9.14 -2.76
CA GLY A 54 3.06 7.86 -3.50
C GLY A 54 2.46 6.65 -2.77
N TYR A 55 1.63 6.88 -1.75
CA TYR A 55 0.86 5.85 -1.05
C TYR A 55 -0.64 6.21 -0.99
N ALA A 56 -1.49 5.24 -0.71
CA ALA A 56 -2.95 5.43 -0.62
C ALA A 56 -3.33 6.17 0.67
N THR A 57 -3.79 7.42 0.58
CA THR A 57 -4.12 8.22 1.78
C THR A 57 -5.41 7.79 2.47
N THR A 58 -6.35 7.18 1.74
CA THR A 58 -7.59 6.63 2.31
C THR A 58 -7.33 5.52 3.33
N PHE A 59 -6.24 4.77 3.18
CA PHE A 59 -5.79 3.81 4.18
C PHE A 59 -5.53 4.49 5.54
N LEU A 60 -4.87 5.66 5.54
CA LEU A 60 -4.62 6.40 6.79
C LEU A 60 -5.93 6.85 7.44
N THR A 61 -6.89 7.33 6.65
CA THR A 61 -8.23 7.67 7.14
C THR A 61 -8.96 6.46 7.73
N GLN A 62 -8.82 5.27 7.13
CA GLN A 62 -9.39 4.04 7.69
C GLN A 62 -8.68 3.66 9.00
N MET A 63 -7.35 3.76 9.06
CA MET A 63 -6.59 3.46 10.29
C MET A 63 -6.93 4.44 11.42
N GLU A 64 -7.19 5.72 11.12
CA GLU A 64 -7.69 6.66 12.13
C GLU A 64 -8.98 6.16 12.82
N GLN A 65 -9.83 5.42 12.11
CA GLN A 65 -11.09 4.91 12.65
C GLN A 65 -10.93 3.59 13.42
N VAL A 66 -10.00 2.71 13.02
CA VAL A 66 -9.97 1.33 13.52
C VAL A 66 -8.70 0.91 14.24
N LEU A 67 -7.61 1.67 14.16
CA LEU A 67 -6.30 1.26 14.67
C LEU A 67 -6.33 0.91 16.18
N GLY A 68 -7.02 1.71 16.98
CA GLY A 68 -7.18 1.45 18.42
C GLY A 68 -7.87 0.10 18.67
N ARG A 69 -8.97 -0.16 17.95
CA ARG A 69 -9.72 -1.40 18.10
C ARG A 69 -8.96 -2.62 17.59
N CYS A 70 -8.16 -2.45 16.54
CA CYS A 70 -7.25 -3.49 16.07
C CYS A 70 -6.23 -3.87 17.14
N LEU A 71 -5.62 -2.89 17.81
CA LEU A 71 -4.66 -3.13 18.89
C LEU A 71 -5.31 -3.84 20.10
N GLU A 72 -6.48 -3.36 20.54
CA GLU A 72 -7.22 -3.97 21.65
C GLU A 72 -7.59 -5.44 21.39
N ARG A 73 -7.98 -5.77 20.15
CA ARG A 73 -8.40 -7.12 19.75
C ARG A 73 -7.24 -7.99 19.25
N GLY A 74 -6.03 -7.45 19.13
CA GLY A 74 -4.88 -8.16 18.55
C GLY A 74 -5.01 -8.44 17.04
N ILE A 75 -5.81 -7.65 16.31
CA ILE A 75 -6.00 -7.78 14.86
C ILE A 75 -4.76 -7.25 14.14
N ARG A 76 -4.20 -8.06 13.23
CA ARG A 76 -3.07 -7.65 12.39
C ARG A 76 -3.59 -6.95 11.13
N VAL A 77 -2.94 -5.88 10.71
CA VAL A 77 -3.29 -5.18 9.46
C VAL A 77 -2.19 -5.44 8.44
N VAL A 78 -2.56 -5.96 7.26
CA VAL A 78 -1.62 -6.28 6.16
C VAL A 78 -2.18 -5.72 4.85
N VAL A 79 -1.51 -4.73 4.27
CA VAL A 79 -1.99 -3.98 3.11
C VAL A 79 -0.86 -3.67 2.13
N ASN A 80 -1.21 -3.47 0.86
CA ASN A 80 -0.32 -2.90 -0.16
C ASN A 80 -0.50 -1.38 -0.34
N ALA A 81 -1.16 -0.71 0.62
CA ALA A 81 -1.43 0.74 0.61
C ALA A 81 -0.17 1.62 0.47
N GLY A 82 1.01 1.06 0.78
CA GLY A 82 2.30 1.71 0.60
C GLY A 82 2.60 2.13 -0.84
N GLY A 83 2.04 1.43 -1.83
CA GLY A 83 2.22 1.74 -3.26
C GLY A 83 3.68 2.00 -3.62
N LEU A 84 3.93 3.16 -4.23
CA LEU A 84 5.26 3.58 -4.67
C LEU A 84 6.13 4.18 -3.55
N ASN A 85 5.61 4.28 -2.32
CA ASN A 85 6.36 4.76 -1.16
C ASN A 85 5.95 4.04 0.14
N PRO A 86 6.31 2.74 0.29
CA PRO A 86 5.99 1.96 1.49
C PRO A 86 6.55 2.57 2.78
N LYS A 87 7.76 3.14 2.72
CA LYS A 87 8.39 3.82 3.85
C LYS A 87 7.59 5.04 4.31
N GLY A 88 7.22 5.93 3.38
CA GLY A 88 6.44 7.12 3.68
C GLY A 88 5.04 6.80 4.22
N CYS A 89 4.42 5.72 3.73
CA CYS A 89 3.16 5.23 4.27
C CYS A 89 3.29 4.78 5.73
N ALA A 90 4.36 4.05 6.06
CA ALA A 90 4.64 3.61 7.43
C ALA A 90 4.93 4.78 8.38
N GLU A 91 5.70 5.77 7.93
CA GLU A 91 5.98 7.00 8.70
C GLU A 91 4.70 7.81 8.96
N ALA A 92 3.83 7.94 7.94
CA ALA A 92 2.55 8.61 8.07
C ALA A 92 1.59 7.86 9.01
N LEU A 93 1.57 6.52 8.96
CA LEU A 93 0.79 5.70 9.90
C LEU A 93 1.31 5.84 11.34
N ALA A 94 2.62 5.91 11.54
CA ALA A 94 3.22 6.15 12.85
C ALA A 94 2.80 7.52 13.42
N ALA A 95 2.76 8.57 12.57
CA ALA A 95 2.26 9.88 12.97
C ALA A 95 0.77 9.88 13.34
N VAL A 96 -0.06 9.14 12.59
CA VAL A 96 -1.47 8.91 12.94
C VAL A 96 -1.58 8.24 14.31
N ALA A 97 -0.82 7.16 14.53
CA ALA A 97 -0.83 6.45 15.80
C ALA A 97 -0.43 7.34 16.98
N GLN A 98 0.64 8.14 16.82
CA GLN A 98 1.08 9.09 17.84
C GLN A 98 -0.01 10.10 18.21
N ARG A 99 -0.71 10.67 17.22
CA ARG A 99 -1.82 11.60 17.46
C ARG A 99 -2.99 10.95 18.21
N LEU A 100 -3.20 9.64 18.01
CA LEU A 100 -4.23 8.87 18.71
C LEU A 100 -3.77 8.34 20.08
N GLY A 101 -2.52 8.58 20.49
CA GLY A 101 -1.96 8.02 21.72
C GLY A 101 -1.72 6.50 21.66
N LEU A 102 -1.56 5.94 20.45
CA LEU A 102 -1.38 4.52 20.20
C LEU A 102 0.08 4.20 19.85
N ALA A 103 0.52 2.99 20.19
CA ALA A 103 1.89 2.51 19.92
C ALA A 103 1.90 1.18 19.14
N PRO A 104 1.41 1.13 17.88
CA PRO A 104 1.48 -0.07 17.06
C PRO A 104 2.92 -0.38 16.65
N ARG A 105 3.20 -1.67 16.41
CA ARG A 105 4.40 -2.08 15.66
C ARG A 105 4.11 -1.93 14.18
N VAL A 106 4.86 -1.08 13.49
CA VAL A 106 4.72 -0.83 12.05
C VAL A 106 5.95 -1.37 11.32
N ALA A 107 5.72 -2.14 10.26
CA ALA A 107 6.75 -2.59 9.34
C ALA A 107 6.28 -2.36 7.91
N TYR A 108 7.22 -2.11 7.00
CA TYR A 108 6.97 -2.01 5.57
C TYR A 108 7.95 -2.93 4.82
N VAL A 109 7.55 -3.35 3.62
CA VAL A 109 8.36 -4.20 2.74
C VAL A 109 8.67 -3.41 1.47
N THR A 110 9.90 -3.52 1.00
CA THR A 110 10.39 -2.93 -0.27
C THR A 110 11.12 -3.99 -1.09
N GLY A 111 11.33 -3.74 -2.37
CA GLY A 111 12.18 -4.57 -3.25
C GLY A 111 11.54 -4.94 -4.59
N ASP A 112 10.30 -4.50 -4.82
CA ASP A 112 9.58 -4.62 -6.09
C ASP A 112 9.91 -3.48 -7.07
N ASP A 113 10.40 -2.34 -6.58
CA ASP A 113 10.95 -1.27 -7.42
C ASP A 113 12.28 -1.74 -8.04
N VAL A 114 12.30 -1.79 -9.37
CA VAL A 114 13.45 -2.24 -10.18
C VAL A 114 13.97 -1.13 -11.08
N LEU A 115 13.49 0.11 -10.93
CA LEU A 115 13.85 1.23 -11.81
C LEU A 115 15.36 1.46 -11.86
N ASP A 116 16.04 1.31 -10.74
CA ASP A 116 17.50 1.44 -10.60
C ASP A 116 18.28 0.28 -11.25
N ARG A 117 17.61 -0.83 -11.59
CA ARG A 117 18.21 -2.02 -12.21
C ARG A 117 18.00 -2.08 -13.72
N LEU A 118 17.11 -1.25 -14.27
CA LEU A 118 16.73 -1.31 -15.69
C LEU A 118 17.93 -1.08 -16.61
N GLU A 119 18.77 -0.08 -16.34
CA GLU A 119 19.96 0.21 -17.13
C GLU A 119 20.95 -0.95 -17.11
N ALA A 120 21.19 -1.54 -15.94
CA ALA A 120 22.09 -2.68 -15.80
C ALA A 120 21.58 -3.91 -16.55
N TRP A 121 20.26 -4.16 -16.53
CA TRP A 121 19.66 -5.26 -17.29
C TRP A 121 19.74 -5.05 -18.79
N GLN A 122 19.52 -3.83 -19.27
CA GLN A 122 19.70 -3.49 -20.69
C GLN A 122 21.16 -3.69 -21.13
N ALA A 123 22.13 -3.27 -20.30
CA ALA A 123 23.55 -3.49 -20.56
C ALA A 123 23.94 -4.98 -20.59
N GLN A 124 23.21 -5.84 -19.87
CA GLN A 124 23.36 -7.30 -19.91
C GLN A 124 22.67 -7.96 -21.11
N GLY A 125 22.05 -7.18 -21.99
CA GLY A 125 21.36 -7.68 -23.18
C GLY A 125 19.90 -8.06 -22.96
N HIS A 126 19.32 -7.78 -21.78
CA HIS A 126 17.89 -7.96 -21.58
C HIS A 126 17.11 -6.85 -22.29
N ALA A 127 16.37 -7.22 -23.35
CA ALA A 127 15.61 -6.25 -24.15
C ALA A 127 14.45 -5.58 -23.38
N LEU A 128 13.95 -6.23 -22.31
CA LEU A 128 12.77 -5.81 -21.54
C LEU A 128 11.60 -5.44 -22.49
N ALA A 129 11.37 -6.31 -23.48
CA ALA A 129 10.43 -6.02 -24.56
C ALA A 129 8.99 -5.94 -24.04
N HIS A 130 8.24 -4.97 -24.55
CA HIS A 130 6.82 -4.82 -24.29
C HIS A 130 6.07 -6.10 -24.66
N LEU A 131 5.31 -6.68 -23.73
CA LEU A 131 4.69 -8.00 -23.89
C LEU A 131 3.81 -8.10 -25.15
N ASP A 132 3.00 -7.08 -25.43
CA ASP A 132 2.09 -7.11 -26.58
C ASP A 132 2.73 -6.72 -27.93
N ARG A 133 3.76 -5.88 -27.94
CA ARG A 133 4.32 -5.30 -29.18
C ARG A 133 5.68 -5.89 -29.57
N GLY A 134 6.36 -6.56 -28.64
CA GLY A 134 7.74 -7.02 -28.81
C GLY A 134 8.77 -5.88 -28.94
N ILE A 135 8.36 -4.62 -28.77
CA ILE A 135 9.25 -3.46 -28.87
C ILE A 135 10.14 -3.39 -27.62
N PRO A 136 11.48 -3.37 -27.75
CA PRO A 136 12.39 -3.21 -26.62
C PRO A 136 12.12 -1.93 -25.82
N LEU A 137 12.34 -1.96 -24.51
CA LEU A 137 12.16 -0.78 -23.64
C LEU A 137 12.99 0.43 -24.10
N ALA A 138 14.20 0.20 -24.63
CA ALA A 138 15.07 1.25 -25.16
C ALA A 138 14.53 1.96 -26.43
N GLN A 139 13.43 1.48 -27.00
CA GLN A 139 12.76 2.03 -28.19
C GLN A 139 11.35 2.55 -27.89
N LEU A 140 10.91 2.49 -26.63
CA LEU A 140 9.64 3.09 -26.16
C LEU A 140 9.84 4.56 -25.82
#